data_AF-A0A6N2BJQ7-F1
#
_entry.id   AF-A0A6N2BJQ7-F1
#
_cell.length_a   1.000
_cell.length_b   1.000
_cell.length_c   1.000
_cell.angle_alpha   90.00
_cell.angle_beta   90.00
_cell.angle_gamma   90.00
#
_symmetry.space_group_name_H-M   'P 1'
#
loop_
_entity.id
_entity.type
_entity.pdbx_description
1 polymer ?
#
loop_
_entity_poly.entity_id
_entity_poly.type
_entity_poly.pdbx_seq_one_letter_code
_entity_poly.pdbx_strand_id
1 'polypeptide(L)'
;REALELPSHLNQEIAANEEDSECTIREQDRFMPIANVIRNMCKILPPNAKIADESQLVIQECVSEFISFVTGEANNRASLRSARQSPLKSCFGP
;
A
#
# COMPACT_ATOMS: atom_id res chain seq x y z
N ARG A 1 -3.30 -28.20 6.34
CA ARG A 1 -3.48 -26.86 5.72
C ARG A 1 -3.07 -25.85 6.78
N GLU A 2 -1.76 -25.61 6.90
CA GLU A 2 -1.25 -24.53 7.76
C GLU A 2 -1.70 -23.20 7.17
N ALA A 3 -2.46 -22.44 7.96
CA ALA A 3 -2.67 -21.03 7.67
C ALA A 3 -1.34 -20.34 7.97
N LEU A 4 -0.72 -19.78 6.93
CA LEU A 4 0.37 -18.82 7.10
C LEU A 4 -0.21 -17.64 7.86
N GLU A 5 0.05 -17.57 9.16
CA GLU A 5 -0.24 -16.38 9.96
C GLU A 5 0.59 -15.23 9.39
N LEU A 6 -0.08 -14.28 8.74
CA LEU A 6 0.58 -13.05 8.32
C LEU A 6 0.97 -12.26 9.58
N PRO A 7 2.18 -11.66 9.60
CA PRO A 7 2.65 -10.86 10.73
C PRO A 7 1.62 -9.77 11.08
N SER A 8 1.30 -9.67 12.37
CA SER A 8 0.32 -8.71 12.94
C SER A 8 0.58 -7.24 12.59
N HIS A 9 1.78 -6.92 12.12
CA HIS A 9 2.17 -5.58 11.67
C HIS A 9 1.56 -5.16 10.32
N LEU A 10 0.95 -6.08 9.56
CA LEU A 10 0.30 -5.80 8.27
C LEU A 10 -1.23 -5.65 8.39
N ASN A 11 -1.79 -5.87 9.59
CA ASN A 11 -3.23 -5.80 9.88
C ASN A 11 -3.69 -4.44 10.41
N GLN A 12 -2.91 -3.37 10.20
CA GLN A 12 -3.45 -2.03 10.33
C GLN A 12 -4.43 -1.83 9.17
N GLU A 13 -5.67 -2.25 9.40
CA GLU A 13 -6.82 -1.79 8.63
C GLU A 13 -6.70 -0.27 8.61
N ILE A 14 -6.43 0.28 7.42
CA ILE A 14 -6.63 1.70 7.12
C ILE A 14 -8.15 1.87 7.08
N ALA A 15 -8.77 1.72 8.24
CA ALA A 15 -10.13 2.10 8.50
C ALA A 15 -10.16 3.61 8.30
N ALA A 16 -11.02 4.04 7.39
CA ALA A 16 -11.34 5.43 7.18
C ALA A 16 -11.67 6.09 8.52
N ASN A 17 -10.73 6.87 9.05
CA ASN A 17 -10.95 7.82 10.12
C ASN A 17 -10.07 9.03 9.80
N GLU A 18 -10.72 10.09 9.31
CA GLU A 18 -10.17 11.43 9.08
C GLU A 18 -9.95 12.20 10.39
N GLU A 19 -9.66 11.53 11.52
CA GLU A 19 -9.52 12.19 12.83
C GLU A 19 -8.24 11.69 13.53
N ASP A 20 -7.18 12.47 13.36
CA ASP A 20 -6.17 12.81 14.38
C ASP A 20 -5.61 11.68 15.28
N SER A 21 -5.19 10.58 14.66
CA SER A 21 -4.19 9.71 15.29
C SER A 21 -3.02 9.60 14.34
N GLU A 22 -2.09 10.54 14.51
CA GLU A 22 -0.69 10.41 14.10
C GLU A 22 -0.12 9.17 14.81
N CYS A 23 -0.49 7.98 14.33
CA CYS A 23 0.39 6.84 14.43
C CYS A 23 1.66 7.34 13.79
N THR A 24 2.71 7.53 14.58
CA THR A 24 3.98 8.09 14.14
C THR A 24 4.62 7.10 13.17
N ILE A 25 4.12 7.07 11.94
CA ILE A 25 4.66 6.30 10.84
C ILE A 25 6.04 6.89 10.62
N ARG A 26 7.06 6.12 10.99
CA ARG A 26 8.43 6.53 10.82
C ARG A 26 8.65 6.76 9.34
N GLU A 27 9.45 7.74 8.96
CA GLU A 27 9.71 8.00 7.53
C GLU A 27 10.28 6.77 6.80
N GLN A 28 10.99 5.91 7.54
CA GLN A 28 11.50 4.63 7.07
C GLN A 28 10.39 3.63 6.71
N ASP A 29 9.21 3.73 7.33
CA ASP A 29 8.06 2.88 7.06
C ASP A 29 7.24 3.41 5.87
N ARG A 30 7.44 4.67 5.46
CA ARG A 30 6.79 5.28 4.27
C ARG A 30 7.41 4.82 2.95
N PHE A 31 8.68 4.43 2.96
CA PHE A 31 9.44 4.08 1.76
C PHE A 31 9.93 2.64 1.82
N MET A 32 9.92 1.96 0.67
CA MET A 32 10.60 0.68 0.57
C MET A 32 12.12 0.88 0.78
N PRO A 33 12.82 -0.04 1.47
CA PRO A 33 14.28 0.04 1.57
C PRO A 33 14.94 0.19 0.20
N ILE A 34 15.88 1.13 0.07
CA ILE A 34 16.52 1.48 -1.21
C ILE A 34 17.16 0.26 -1.89
N ALA A 35 17.73 -0.67 -1.12
CA ALA A 35 18.30 -1.92 -1.62
C ALA A 35 17.28 -2.78 -2.38
N ASN A 36 16.01 -2.76 -1.97
CA ASN A 36 14.94 -3.48 -2.66
C ASN A 36 14.52 -2.79 -3.96
N VAL A 37 14.56 -1.44 -3.99
CA VAL A 37 14.34 -0.65 -5.20
C VAL A 37 15.43 -0.93 -6.23
N ILE A 38 16.71 -0.78 -5.85
CA ILE A 38 17.88 -1.06 -6.70
C ILE A 38 17.81 -2.50 -7.24
N ARG A 39 17.52 -3.48 -6.37
CA ARG A 39 17.39 -4.88 -6.79
C ARG A 39 16.33 -5.06 -7.88
N ASN A 40 15.19 -4.40 -7.79
CA ASN A 40 14.16 -4.48 -8.82
C ASN A 40 14.56 -3.75 -10.10
N MET A 41 15.14 -2.56 -10.00
CA MET A 41 15.64 -1.82 -11.16
C MET A 41 16.68 -2.63 -11.95
N CYS A 42 17.60 -3.31 -11.27
CA CYS A 42 18.64 -4.12 -11.92
C CYS A 42 18.10 -5.37 -12.62
N LYS A 43 16.94 -5.92 -12.25
CA LYS A 43 16.39 -7.14 -12.88
C LYS A 43 16.12 -6.98 -14.37
N ILE A 44 15.87 -5.77 -14.83
CA ILE A 44 15.56 -5.46 -16.23
C ILE A 44 16.78 -4.90 -16.99
N LEU A 45 17.93 -4.77 -16.32
CA LEU A 45 19.15 -4.22 -16.90
C LEU A 45 20.18 -5.34 -17.19
N PRO A 46 21.11 -5.11 -18.13
CA PRO A 46 22.25 -6.00 -18.34
C PRO A 46 23.13 -6.16 -17.09
N PRO A 47 23.90 -7.26 -17.00
CA PRO A 47 24.88 -7.44 -15.93
C PRO A 47 25.86 -6.26 -15.84
N ASN A 48 26.13 -5.77 -14.63
CA ASN A 48 27.02 -4.64 -14.33
C ASN A 48 26.54 -3.25 -14.81
N ALA A 49 25.28 -3.11 -15.21
CA ALA A 49 24.70 -1.79 -15.44
C ALA A 49 24.73 -0.94 -14.15
N LYS A 50 25.03 0.35 -14.29
CA LYS A 50 25.05 1.31 -13.19
C LYS A 50 23.78 2.15 -13.22
N ILE A 51 23.24 2.46 -12.05
CA ILE A 51 22.09 3.34 -11.85
C ILE A 51 22.59 4.53 -11.05
N ALA A 52 22.30 5.75 -11.52
CA ALA A 52 22.67 6.97 -10.79
C ALA A 52 21.95 7.03 -9.43
N ASP A 53 22.62 7.53 -8.40
CA ASP A 53 22.09 7.58 -7.04
C ASP A 53 20.79 8.39 -6.97
N GLU A 54 20.73 9.53 -7.66
CA GLU A 54 19.49 10.34 -7.80
C GLU A 54 18.34 9.54 -8.43
N SER A 55 18.62 8.69 -9.42
CA SER A 55 17.59 7.85 -10.02
C SER A 55 17.05 6.81 -9.05
N GLN A 56 17.85 6.34 -8.09
CA GLN A 56 17.40 5.39 -7.08
C GLN A 56 16.41 6.07 -6.12
N LEU A 57 16.66 7.33 -5.74
CA LEU A 57 15.80 8.13 -4.87
C LEU A 57 14.47 8.51 -5.56
N VAL A 58 14.53 9.02 -6.79
CA VAL A 58 13.31 9.38 -7.55
C VAL A 58 12.40 8.17 -7.75
N ILE A 59 12.97 7.00 -8.04
CA ILE A 59 12.16 5.78 -8.20
C ILE A 59 11.61 5.28 -6.86
N GLN A 60 12.32 5.46 -5.75
CA GLN A 60 11.80 5.15 -4.42
C GLN A 60 10.54 5.98 -4.10
N GLU A 61 10.58 7.29 -4.36
CA GLU A 61 9.43 8.19 -4.21
C GLU A 61 8.28 7.79 -5.14
N CYS A 62 8.58 7.56 -6.42
CA CYS A 62 7.59 7.17 -7.43
C CYS A 62 6.90 5.85 -7.09
N VAL A 63 7.63 4.84 -6.59
CA VAL A 63 7.04 3.55 -6.20
C VAL A 63 6.11 3.71 -4.99
N SER A 64 6.46 4.54 -4.00
CA SER A 64 5.59 4.83 -2.87
C SER A 64 4.31 5.56 -3.28
N GLU A 65 4.43 6.54 -4.18
CA GLU A 65 3.26 7.22 -4.76
C GLU A 65 2.39 6.26 -5.56
N PHE A 66 2.99 5.39 -6.38
CA PHE A 66 2.27 4.40 -7.16
C PHE A 66 1.48 3.41 -6.28
N ILE A 67 2.10 2.90 -5.21
CA ILE A 67 1.42 2.01 -4.25
C ILE A 67 0.23 2.74 -3.62
N SER A 68 0.43 3.98 -3.18
CA SER A 68 -0.60 4.81 -2.57
C SER A 68 -1.77 5.07 -3.54
N PHE A 69 -1.45 5.36 -4.81
CA PHE A 69 -2.42 5.56 -5.86
C PHE A 69 -3.27 4.30 -6.10
N VAL A 70 -2.62 3.15 -6.35
CA VAL A 70 -3.33 1.89 -6.65
C VAL A 70 -4.18 1.44 -5.47
N THR A 71 -3.65 1.51 -4.25
CA THR A 71 -4.38 1.11 -3.04
C THR A 71 -5.53 2.07 -2.72
N GLY A 72 -5.32 3.38 -2.89
CA GLY A 72 -6.35 4.40 -2.74
C GLY A 72 -7.52 4.20 -3.70
N GLU A 73 -7.25 3.93 -4.98
CA GLU A 73 -8.28 3.64 -5.98
C GLU A 73 -9.06 2.36 -5.65
N ALA A 74 -8.37 1.29 -5.24
CA ALA A 74 -9.01 0.04 -4.83
C ALA A 74 -9.91 0.26 -3.60
N ASN A 75 -9.43 1.00 -2.60
CA ASN A 75 -10.18 1.31 -1.39
C ASN A 75 -11.43 2.15 -1.69
N ASN A 76 -11.30 3.19 -2.53
CA ASN A 76 -12.43 4.01 -2.96
C ASN A 76 -13.54 3.17 -3.60
N ARG A 77 -13.18 2.23 -4.49
CA ARG A 77 -14.14 1.32 -5.14
C ARG A 77 -14.76 0.33 -4.15
N ALA A 78 -13.96 -0.20 -3.22
CA ALA A 78 -14.43 -1.11 -2.18
C ALA A 78 -15.42 -0.41 -1.25
N SER A 79 -15.09 0.79 -0.78
CA SER A 79 -15.97 1.63 0.05
C SER A 79 -17.29 1.95 -0.66
N LEU A 80 -17.22 2.37 -1.93
CA LEU A 80 -18.40 2.63 -2.76
C LEU A 80 -19.28 1.37 -2.93
N ARG A 81 -18.67 0.19 -3.10
CA ARG A 81 -19.39 -1.09 -3.21
C ARG A 81 -20.04 -1.46 -1.88
N SER A 82 -19.33 -1.32 -0.76
CA SER A 82 -19.85 -1.59 0.59
C SER A 82 -21.01 -0.65 0.95
N ALA A 83 -20.92 0.63 0.59
CA ALA A 83 -21.98 1.62 0.78
C ALA A 83 -23.23 1.36 -0.10
N ARG A 84 -23.06 0.73 -1.26
CA ARG A 84 -24.18 0.32 -2.12
C ARG A 84 -24.81 -1.01 -1.71
N GLN A 85 -24.10 -1.82 -0.94
CA GLN A 85 -24.58 -3.12 -0.48
C GLN A 85 -25.39 -3.02 0.83
N SER A 86 -25.35 -1.87 1.52
CA SER A 86 -26.04 -1.61 2.79
C SER A 86 -27.53 -1.19 2.75
N PRO A 87 -28.25 -0.92 1.63
CA PRO A 87 -29.70 -0.67 1.71
C PRO A 87 -30.57 -1.94 1.74
N LEU A 88 -30.04 -3.14 1.50
CA LEU A 88 -30.86 -4.37 1.44
C LEU A 88 -30.97 -5.13 2.77
N LYS A 89 -30.89 -4.43 3.92
CA LYS A 89 -31.14 -5.04 5.25
C LYS A 89 -32.38 -4.52 5.99
N SER A 90 -33.18 -3.60 5.43
CA SER A 90 -34.41 -3.12 6.10
C SER A 90 -35.74 -3.64 5.52
N CYS A 91 -35.72 -4.62 4.60
CA CYS A 91 -36.96 -5.17 4.01
C CYS A 91 -37.38 -6.54 4.57
N PHE A 92 -36.73 -7.04 5.62
CA PHE A 92 -37.25 -8.17 6.41
C PHE A 92 -37.68 -7.60 7.77
N GLY A 93 -39.00 -7.44 7.93
CA GLY A 93 -39.64 -6.91 9.12
C GLY A 93 -39.62 -7.89 10.30
N PRO A 94 -40.55 -7.78 11.25
CA PRO A 94 -41.19 -8.98 11.78
C PRO A 94 -42.07 -9.65 10.71
#